data_AF-A0A9E4ZNW0-F1
#
_entry.id   AF-A0A9E4ZNW0-F1
#
_cell.length_a   1.000
_cell.length_b   1.000
_cell.length_c   1.000
_cell.angle_alpha   90.00
_cell.angle_beta   90.00
_cell.angle_gamma   90.00
#
_symmetry.space_group_name_H-M   'P 1'
#
loop_
_entity.id
_entity.type
_entity.pdbx_description
1 polymer ?
#
loop_
_entity_poly.entity_id
_entity_poly.type
_entity_poly.pdbx_seq_one_letter_code
_entity_poly.pdbx_strand_id
1 'polypeptide(L)'
;MSSETFTTAMFLIAAIISAGVLINAVFPIIYTLSGTISSSSHSVDERLSTDVKIITTYAGHKEGNGIAHIWLKNIGTSRIPGASVRGADVFLGGQGDFIRLNRAEVLLGGKLQSGEWAYSILDDNDNNYWDPGETLYIEAMTNKIPARGEVVYFQFVLPSGLTRSTTFTASGQP
;
A
#
# COMPACT_ATOMS: atom_id res chain seq x y z
N MET A 1 -48.24 -24.39 -50.29
CA MET A 1 -48.67 -24.13 -48.90
C MET A 1 -48.06 -25.11 -47.88
N SER A 2 -47.99 -26.43 -48.10
CA SER A 2 -47.35 -27.35 -47.13
C SER A 2 -45.82 -27.19 -47.01
N SER A 3 -45.10 -27.04 -48.13
CA SER A 3 -43.64 -26.86 -48.15
C SER A 3 -43.17 -25.60 -47.42
N GLU A 4 -43.90 -24.49 -47.57
CA GLU A 4 -43.61 -23.22 -46.90
C GLU A 4 -43.74 -23.34 -45.37
N THR A 5 -44.74 -24.09 -44.89
CA THR A 5 -44.92 -24.37 -43.45
C THR A 5 -43.77 -25.19 -42.88
N PHE A 6 -43.28 -26.19 -43.63
CA PHE A 6 -42.13 -27.01 -43.20
C PHE A 6 -40.84 -26.18 -43.12
N THR A 7 -40.54 -25.37 -44.14
CA THR A 7 -39.37 -24.49 -44.12
C THR A 7 -39.46 -23.46 -42.99
N THR A 8 -40.63 -22.88 -42.74
CA THR A 8 -40.86 -21.94 -41.64
C THR A 8 -40.64 -22.61 -40.28
N ALA A 9 -41.12 -23.85 -40.08
CA ALA A 9 -40.92 -24.59 -38.85
C ALA A 9 -39.44 -24.92 -38.59
N MET A 10 -38.67 -25.27 -39.63
CA MET A 10 -37.24 -25.53 -39.51
C MET A 10 -36.45 -24.28 -39.10
N PHE A 11 -36.77 -23.12 -39.67
CA PHE A 11 -36.14 -21.85 -39.28
C PHE A 11 -36.46 -21.47 -37.84
N LEU A 12 -37.69 -21.72 -37.37
CA LEU A 12 -38.07 -21.47 -35.98
C LEU A 12 -37.22 -22.30 -35.01
N ILE A 13 -37.04 -23.59 -35.29
CA ILE A 13 -36.23 -24.49 -34.44
C ILE A 13 -34.77 -24.03 -34.43
N ALA A 14 -34.21 -23.69 -35.59
CA ALA A 14 -32.84 -23.19 -35.70
C ALA A 14 -32.63 -21.88 -34.91
N ALA A 15 -33.61 -20.96 -34.96
CA ALA A 15 -33.56 -19.70 -34.21
C ALA A 15 -33.58 -19.93 -32.69
N ILE A 16 -34.43 -20.85 -32.21
CA ILE A 16 -34.53 -21.18 -30.78
C ILE A 16 -33.23 -21.82 -30.27
N ILE A 17 -32.67 -22.78 -31.01
CA ILE A 17 -31.40 -23.43 -30.63
C ILE A 17 -30.28 -22.40 -30.62
N SER A 18 -30.21 -21.53 -31.63
CA SER A 18 -29.19 -20.47 -31.71
C SER A 18 -29.31 -19.48 -30.55
N ALA A 19 -30.53 -19.09 -30.17
CA ALA A 19 -30.76 -18.24 -29.00
C ALA A 19 -30.29 -18.93 -27.71
N GLY A 20 -30.56 -20.22 -27.54
CA GLY A 20 -30.08 -21.00 -26.38
C GLY A 20 -28.56 -21.08 -26.28
N VAL A 21 -27.87 -21.29 -27.41
CA VAL A 21 -26.39 -21.28 -27.47
C VAL A 21 -25.83 -19.90 -27.13
N LEU A 22 -26.44 -18.83 -27.69
CA LEU A 22 -26.02 -17.46 -27.42
C LEU A 22 -26.15 -17.10 -25.94
N ILE A 23 -27.27 -17.46 -25.31
CA ILE A 23 -27.50 -17.28 -23.87
C ILE A 23 -26.39 -18.00 -23.08
N ASN A 24 -26.16 -19.28 -23.34
CA ASN A 24 -25.15 -20.05 -22.62
C ASN A 24 -23.71 -19.52 -22.82
N ALA A 25 -23.44 -18.87 -23.96
CA ALA A 25 -22.15 -18.24 -24.23
C ALA A 25 -21.99 -16.85 -23.58
N VAL A 26 -23.06 -16.05 -23.53
CA VAL A 26 -23.00 -14.63 -23.11
C VAL A 26 -23.17 -14.46 -21.61
N PHE A 27 -24.03 -15.24 -20.96
CA PHE A 27 -24.30 -15.10 -19.52
C PHE A 27 -23.03 -15.22 -18.66
N PRO A 28 -22.13 -16.20 -18.88
CA PRO A 28 -20.88 -16.28 -18.12
C PRO A 28 -20.04 -15.00 -18.23
N ILE A 29 -19.99 -14.38 -19.42
CA ILE A 29 -19.20 -13.17 -19.70
C ILE A 29 -19.79 -11.96 -18.95
N ILE A 30 -21.12 -11.85 -18.90
CA ILE A 30 -21.77 -10.75 -18.17
C ILE A 30 -21.49 -10.85 -16.67
N TYR A 31 -21.57 -12.05 -16.10
CA TYR A 31 -21.30 -12.26 -14.67
C TYR A 31 -19.84 -12.00 -14.31
N THR A 32 -18.89 -12.46 -15.13
CA THR A 32 -17.46 -12.19 -14.89
C THR A 32 -17.15 -10.70 -15.02
N LEU A 33 -17.68 -10.02 -16.04
CA LEU A 33 -17.54 -8.57 -16.18
C LEU A 33 -18.11 -7.80 -14.99
N SER A 34 -19.27 -8.19 -14.50
CA SER A 34 -19.91 -7.55 -13.35
C SER A 34 -19.07 -7.71 -12.07
N GLY A 35 -18.51 -8.91 -11.85
CA GLY A 35 -17.57 -9.17 -10.75
C GLY A 35 -16.26 -8.39 -10.87
N THR A 36 -15.69 -8.30 -12.08
CA THR A 36 -14.46 -7.53 -12.35
C THR A 36 -14.67 -6.04 -12.14
N ILE A 37 -15.78 -5.47 -12.60
CA ILE A 37 -16.10 -4.04 -12.41
C ILE A 37 -16.28 -3.76 -10.92
N SER A 38 -17.05 -4.58 -10.21
CA SER A 38 -17.28 -4.37 -8.77
C SER A 38 -15.98 -4.44 -7.95
N SER A 39 -15.13 -5.43 -8.23
CA SER A 39 -13.84 -5.58 -7.52
C SER A 39 -12.86 -4.46 -7.88
N SER A 40 -12.80 -4.04 -9.14
CA SER A 40 -11.97 -2.91 -9.57
C SER A 40 -12.42 -1.62 -8.89
N SER A 41 -13.72 -1.34 -8.84
CA SER A 41 -14.26 -0.17 -8.14
C SER A 41 -13.91 -0.16 -6.65
N HIS A 42 -14.02 -1.30 -5.96
CA HIS A 42 -13.64 -1.40 -4.55
C HIS A 42 -12.15 -1.13 -4.32
N SER A 43 -11.27 -1.68 -5.17
CA SER A 43 -9.82 -1.44 -5.07
C SER A 43 -9.43 0.01 -5.32
N VAL A 44 -10.17 0.73 -6.18
CA VAL A 44 -9.97 2.15 -6.43
C VAL A 44 -10.42 2.99 -5.23
N ASP A 45 -11.59 2.68 -4.67
CA ASP A 45 -12.12 3.36 -3.50
C ASP A 45 -11.20 3.19 -2.28
N GLU A 46 -10.67 1.99 -2.06
CA GLU A 46 -9.69 1.73 -1.00
C GLU A 46 -8.40 2.53 -1.17
N ARG A 47 -7.92 2.68 -2.41
CA ARG A 47 -6.74 3.51 -2.71
C ARG A 47 -6.99 5.00 -2.55
N LEU A 48 -8.20 5.48 -2.82
CA LEU A 48 -8.57 6.88 -2.66
C LEU A 48 -8.83 7.24 -1.19
N SER A 49 -9.35 6.29 -0.42
CA SER A 49 -9.63 6.46 1.02
C SER A 49 -8.40 6.26 1.90
N THR A 50 -7.36 5.57 1.42
CA THR A 50 -6.11 5.41 2.16
C THR A 50 -5.11 6.49 1.76
N ASP A 51 -4.80 7.40 2.67
CA ASP A 51 -3.78 8.44 2.47
C ASP A 51 -2.97 8.66 3.75
N VAL A 52 -1.67 8.84 3.62
CA VAL A 52 -0.77 9.13 4.75
C VAL A 52 0.17 10.26 4.38
N LYS A 53 0.52 11.08 5.37
CA LYS A 53 1.42 12.23 5.19
C LYS A 53 2.57 12.13 6.17
N ILE A 54 3.79 12.35 5.68
CA ILE A 54 4.96 12.51 6.54
C ILE A 54 4.85 13.88 7.21
N ILE A 55 4.75 13.92 8.53
CA ILE A 55 4.51 15.15 9.30
C ILE A 55 5.79 15.76 9.85
N THR A 56 6.72 14.93 10.30
CA THR A 56 8.03 15.39 10.77
C THR A 56 9.07 14.30 10.61
N THR A 57 10.31 14.73 10.41
CA THR A 57 11.47 13.87 10.18
C THR A 57 12.66 14.46 10.89
N TYR A 58 13.42 13.62 11.57
CA TYR A 58 14.66 13.98 12.20
C TYR A 58 15.68 12.88 11.93
N ALA A 59 16.90 13.23 11.56
CA ALA A 59 18.00 12.27 11.48
C ALA A 59 19.22 12.83 12.19
N GLY A 60 19.91 11.96 12.90
CA GLY A 60 21.13 12.25 13.62
C GLY A 60 22.08 11.06 13.57
N HIS A 61 23.18 11.15 14.31
CA HIS A 61 24.12 10.05 14.47
C HIS A 61 24.22 9.66 15.94
N LYS A 62 24.16 8.37 16.21
CA LYS A 62 24.36 7.78 17.54
C LYS A 62 25.39 6.66 17.43
N GLU A 63 26.49 6.78 18.18
CA GLU A 63 27.56 5.76 18.24
C GLU A 63 28.14 5.38 16.85
N GLY A 64 28.21 6.35 15.93
CA GLY A 64 28.75 6.14 14.58
C GLY A 64 27.74 5.60 13.55
N ASN A 65 26.51 5.29 13.97
CA ASN A 65 25.43 4.93 13.05
C ASN A 65 24.44 6.08 12.87
N GLY A 66 23.90 6.22 11.66
CA GLY A 66 22.82 7.13 11.38
C GLY A 66 21.51 6.59 11.95
N ILE A 67 20.79 7.42 12.68
CA ILE A 67 19.45 7.14 13.20
C ILE A 67 18.47 8.17 12.66
N ALA A 68 17.33 7.71 12.15
CA ALA A 68 16.24 8.55 11.69
C ALA A 68 14.96 8.23 12.44
N HIS A 69 14.26 9.30 12.78
CA HIS A 69 12.97 9.32 13.45
C HIS A 69 11.97 9.98 12.50
N ILE A 70 10.96 9.24 12.08
CA ILE A 70 9.98 9.67 11.09
C ILE A 70 8.59 9.50 11.68
N TRP A 71 7.75 10.52 11.54
CA TRP A 71 6.35 10.42 11.90
C TRP A 71 5.49 10.59 10.66
N LEU A 72 4.56 9.66 10.49
CA LEU A 72 3.55 9.68 9.44
C LEU A 72 2.19 9.75 10.08
N LYS A 73 1.28 10.56 9.53
CA LYS A 73 -0.10 10.67 9.98
C LYS A 73 -1.03 10.07 8.94
N ASN A 74 -2.00 9.26 9.35
CA ASN A 74 -3.08 8.83 8.47
C ASN A 74 -4.00 10.02 8.25
N ILE A 75 -4.04 10.53 7.03
CA ILE A 75 -4.88 11.66 6.61
C ILE A 75 -6.04 11.21 5.71
N GLY A 76 -6.11 9.92 5.41
CA GLY A 76 -7.21 9.31 4.68
C GLY A 76 -8.43 9.10 5.56
N THR A 77 -9.44 8.46 4.97
CA THR A 77 -10.68 8.06 5.63
C THR A 77 -10.74 6.56 5.94
N SER A 78 -9.80 5.78 5.40
CA SER A 78 -9.67 4.35 5.65
C SER A 78 -8.69 4.05 6.78
N ARG A 79 -8.97 2.97 7.52
CA ARG A 79 -8.06 2.41 8.52
C ARG A 79 -7.05 1.48 7.86
N ILE A 80 -5.79 1.53 8.32
CA ILE A 80 -4.73 0.66 7.80
C ILE A 80 -4.43 -0.43 8.84
N PRO A 81 -4.60 -1.72 8.52
CA PRO A 81 -4.25 -2.79 9.46
C PRO A 81 -2.76 -2.76 9.84
N GLY A 82 -2.43 -3.00 11.11
CA GLY A 82 -1.04 -3.09 11.57
C GLY A 82 -0.25 -4.17 10.83
N ALA A 83 -0.91 -5.22 10.31
CA ALA A 83 -0.29 -6.22 9.45
C ALA A 83 0.23 -5.63 8.12
N SER A 84 -0.45 -4.64 7.56
CA SER A 84 -0.02 -3.93 6.36
C SER A 84 1.20 -3.05 6.65
N VAL A 85 1.25 -2.43 7.84
CA VAL A 85 2.43 -1.69 8.30
C VAL A 85 3.62 -2.62 8.50
N ARG A 86 3.40 -3.82 9.07
CA ARG A 86 4.44 -4.86 9.21
C ARG A 86 5.01 -5.35 7.88
N GLY A 87 4.23 -5.30 6.81
CA GLY A 87 4.63 -5.66 5.46
C GLY A 87 5.12 -4.49 4.62
N ALA A 88 5.25 -3.29 5.21
CA ALA A 88 5.72 -2.12 4.51
C ALA A 88 7.22 -2.19 4.20
N ASP A 89 7.60 -1.56 3.10
CA ASP A 89 9.00 -1.36 2.72
C ASP A 89 9.44 0.05 3.06
N VAL A 90 10.60 0.16 3.73
CA VAL A 90 11.20 1.42 4.13
C VAL A 90 12.56 1.57 3.46
N PHE A 91 12.76 2.70 2.78
CA PHE A 91 14.04 3.07 2.18
C PHE A 91 14.58 4.30 2.87
N LEU A 92 15.87 4.27 3.19
CA LEU A 92 16.55 5.35 3.90
C LEU A 92 18.03 5.43 3.52
N GLY A 93 18.55 6.65 3.40
CA GLY A 93 19.97 6.93 3.24
C GLY A 93 20.22 8.29 2.63
N GLY A 94 21.41 8.50 2.09
CA GLY A 94 21.77 9.71 1.37
C GLY A 94 21.07 9.80 0.02
N GLN A 95 20.97 11.01 -0.53
CA GLN A 95 20.45 11.21 -1.88
C GLN A 95 21.32 10.45 -2.90
N GLY A 96 20.79 9.37 -3.46
CA GLY A 96 21.50 8.48 -4.41
C GLY A 96 22.26 7.31 -3.77
N ASP A 97 22.35 7.23 -2.43
CA ASP A 97 22.94 6.11 -1.70
C ASP A 97 22.03 5.69 -0.52
N PHE A 98 20.89 5.09 -0.87
CA PHE A 98 19.91 4.59 0.09
C PHE A 98 19.75 3.07 -0.03
N ILE A 99 19.32 2.45 1.06
CA ILE A 99 19.06 1.01 1.13
C ILE A 99 17.62 0.75 1.57
N ARG A 100 17.10 -0.42 1.19
CA ARG A 100 15.89 -0.97 1.81
C ARG A 100 16.25 -1.51 3.19
N LEU A 101 15.53 -1.07 4.21
CA LEU A 101 15.70 -1.52 5.58
C LEU A 101 14.86 -2.76 5.84
N ASN A 102 15.40 -3.70 6.61
CA ASN A 102 14.66 -4.84 7.12
C ASN A 102 13.86 -4.44 8.35
N ARG A 103 12.67 -4.99 8.53
CA ARG A 103 11.91 -4.75 9.75
C ARG A 103 12.55 -5.49 10.91
N ALA A 104 12.87 -4.78 12.00
CA ALA A 104 13.27 -5.41 13.24
C ALA A 104 12.10 -6.19 13.86
N GLU A 105 12.42 -7.26 14.58
CA GLU A 105 11.45 -7.96 15.45
C GLU A 105 11.37 -7.34 16.85
N VAL A 106 12.17 -6.30 17.10
CA VAL A 106 12.29 -5.63 18.39
C VAL A 106 11.24 -4.53 18.51
N LEU A 107 10.70 -4.35 19.72
CA LEU A 107 9.86 -3.21 20.05
C LEU A 107 10.63 -1.89 19.92
N LEU A 108 9.90 -0.81 19.68
CA LEU A 108 10.46 0.52 19.52
C LEU A 108 11.23 0.94 20.78
N GLY A 109 12.41 1.58 20.61
CA GLY A 109 13.35 1.87 21.71
C GLY A 109 14.26 0.70 22.13
N GLY A 110 14.12 -0.47 21.48
CA GLY A 110 15.07 -1.58 21.62
C GLY A 110 16.39 -1.35 20.85
N LYS A 111 17.28 -2.34 20.89
CA LYS A 111 18.57 -2.26 20.20
C LYS A 111 18.41 -2.57 18.71
N LEU A 112 18.13 -1.53 17.90
CA LEU A 112 18.14 -1.60 16.44
C LEU A 112 19.56 -1.83 15.90
N GLN A 113 19.70 -2.66 14.87
CA GLN A 113 20.94 -2.81 14.11
C GLN A 113 20.94 -1.91 12.86
N SER A 114 22.13 -1.63 12.33
CA SER A 114 22.24 -0.92 11.06
C SER A 114 21.60 -1.73 9.93
N GLY A 115 20.71 -1.10 9.18
CA GLY A 115 19.90 -1.75 8.14
C GLY A 115 18.51 -2.16 8.62
N GLU A 116 18.13 -1.81 9.85
CA GLU A 116 16.83 -2.16 10.43
C GLU A 116 15.94 -0.95 10.73
N TRP A 117 14.64 -1.19 10.77
CA TRP A 117 13.64 -0.23 11.24
C TRP A 117 12.59 -0.89 12.15
N ALA A 118 12.10 -0.13 13.11
CA ALA A 118 10.97 -0.48 13.97
C ALA A 118 9.90 0.62 13.87
N TYR A 119 8.67 0.28 14.29
CA TYR A 119 7.58 1.24 14.32
C TYR A 119 6.69 1.04 15.55
N SER A 120 5.98 2.10 15.90
CA SER A 120 4.88 2.08 16.85
C SER A 120 3.75 2.94 16.32
N ILE A 121 2.51 2.45 16.43
CA ILE A 121 1.33 3.25 16.16
C ILE A 121 1.06 4.01 17.45
N LEU A 122 1.11 5.34 17.37
CA LEU A 122 0.73 6.22 18.47
C LEU A 122 -0.79 6.33 18.43
N ASP A 123 -1.43 5.31 19.00
CA ASP A 123 -2.87 5.12 19.14
C ASP A 123 -3.26 5.32 20.63
N ASP A 124 -4.49 5.76 20.85
CA ASP A 124 -5.13 5.88 22.15
C ASP A 124 -5.93 4.61 22.56
N ASN A 125 -6.13 3.64 21.64
CA ASN A 125 -7.11 2.56 21.77
C ASN A 125 -6.56 1.11 21.60
N ASP A 126 -5.28 0.94 21.27
CA ASP A 126 -4.54 -0.34 21.17
C ASP A 126 -5.18 -1.40 20.25
N ASN A 127 -5.95 -1.01 19.24
CA ASN A 127 -6.65 -1.95 18.36
C ASN A 127 -5.75 -2.61 17.29
N ASN A 128 -4.47 -2.23 17.21
CA ASN A 128 -3.51 -2.67 16.17
C ASN A 128 -3.97 -2.32 14.73
N TYR A 129 -4.73 -1.25 14.59
CA TYR A 129 -5.00 -0.53 13.35
C TYR A 129 -4.36 0.85 13.44
N TRP A 130 -4.06 1.42 12.27
CA TRP A 130 -3.66 2.80 12.13
C TRP A 130 -4.85 3.55 11.55
N ASP A 131 -5.66 4.10 12.44
CA ASP A 131 -6.93 4.74 12.12
C ASP A 131 -6.74 6.17 11.58
N PRO A 132 -7.72 6.71 10.85
CA PRO A 132 -7.72 8.10 10.41
C PRO A 132 -7.44 9.08 11.56
N GLY A 133 -6.40 9.91 11.40
CA GLY A 133 -5.98 10.89 12.40
C GLY A 133 -4.90 10.42 13.37
N GLU A 134 -4.56 9.14 13.40
CA GLU A 134 -3.48 8.60 14.23
C GLU A 134 -2.10 8.77 13.58
N THR A 135 -1.06 8.64 14.39
CA THR A 135 0.33 8.84 13.95
C THR A 135 1.14 7.56 14.06
N LEU A 136 1.73 7.12 12.95
CA LEU A 136 2.76 6.09 12.93
C LEU A 136 4.12 6.73 13.18
N TYR A 137 4.83 6.22 14.19
CA TYR A 137 6.21 6.58 14.47
C TYR A 137 7.15 5.47 14.00
N ILE A 138 8.15 5.84 13.22
CA ILE A 138 9.18 4.96 12.67
C ILE A 138 10.54 5.39 13.22
N GLU A 139 11.28 4.42 13.73
CA GLU A 139 12.67 4.53 14.12
C GLU A 139 13.50 3.64 13.19
N ALA A 140 14.47 4.21 12.49
CA ALA A 140 15.23 3.53 11.47
C ALA A 140 16.73 3.81 11.66
N MET A 141 17.56 2.77 11.53
CA MET A 141 19.01 2.88 11.70
C MET A 141 19.73 2.40 10.44
N THR A 142 20.67 3.20 9.94
CA THR A 142 21.55 2.82 8.83
C THR A 142 22.84 3.64 8.81
N ASN A 143 23.93 3.02 8.38
CA ASN A 143 25.20 3.68 8.10
C ASN A 143 25.19 4.51 6.80
N LYS A 144 24.06 4.52 6.08
CA LYS A 144 23.86 5.26 4.83
C LYS A 144 23.30 6.67 5.02
N ILE A 145 22.95 7.06 6.24
CA ILE A 145 22.57 8.46 6.49
C ILE A 145 23.83 9.32 6.41
N PRO A 146 23.86 10.35 5.56
CA PRO A 146 25.01 11.22 5.44
C PRO A 146 25.22 12.10 6.68
N ALA A 147 26.43 12.64 6.81
CA ALA A 147 26.80 13.51 7.91
C ALA A 147 26.00 14.83 7.91
N ARG A 148 26.13 15.60 9.00
CA ARG A 148 25.39 16.85 9.23
C ARG A 148 25.39 17.76 8.00
N GLY A 149 24.20 18.26 7.63
CA GLY A 149 24.03 19.26 6.57
C GLY A 149 23.76 18.67 5.18
N GLU A 150 23.91 17.37 5.01
CA GLU A 150 23.62 16.69 3.75
C GLU A 150 22.17 16.18 3.69
N VAL A 151 21.70 15.88 2.47
CA VAL A 151 20.31 15.48 2.19
C VAL A 151 20.12 13.99 2.43
N VAL A 152 19.17 13.68 3.30
CA VAL A 152 18.64 12.35 3.58
C VAL A 152 17.39 12.13 2.73
N TYR A 153 17.32 10.98 2.08
CA TYR A 153 16.14 10.49 1.39
C TYR A 153 15.43 9.45 2.26
N PHE A 154 14.11 9.59 2.37
CA PHE A 154 13.24 8.61 3.00
C PHE A 154 12.06 8.27 2.09
N GLN A 155 11.72 6.98 2.02
CA GLN A 155 10.53 6.51 1.34
C GLN A 155 9.87 5.37 2.12
N PHE A 156 8.55 5.42 2.19
CA PHE A 156 7.68 4.45 2.82
C PHE A 156 6.70 3.91 1.78
N VAL A 157 6.58 2.59 1.68
CA VAL A 157 5.70 1.91 0.72
C VAL A 157 4.85 0.88 1.46
N LEU A 158 3.53 1.00 1.38
CA LEU A 158 2.59 0.01 1.89
C LEU A 158 2.35 -1.09 0.85
N PRO A 159 1.98 -2.32 1.28
CA PRO A 159 1.59 -3.41 0.37
C PRO A 159 0.45 -3.06 -0.60
N SER A 160 -0.41 -2.09 -0.24
CA SER A 160 -1.48 -1.57 -1.12
C SER A 160 -0.95 -0.80 -2.35
N GLY A 161 0.34 -0.45 -2.35
CA GLY A 161 1.01 0.38 -3.35
C GLY A 161 1.08 1.86 -2.97
N LEU A 162 0.49 2.26 -1.83
CA LEU A 162 0.62 3.64 -1.35
C LEU A 162 2.08 3.92 -1.02
N THR A 163 2.61 4.99 -1.62
CA THR A 163 4.01 5.39 -1.48
C THR A 163 4.10 6.83 -1.01
N ARG A 164 4.95 7.11 -0.03
CA ARG A 164 5.28 8.47 0.41
C ARG A 164 6.78 8.60 0.55
N SER A 165 7.34 9.67 0.00
CA SER A 165 8.75 9.98 0.10
C SER A 165 8.95 11.42 0.53
N THR A 166 10.08 11.68 1.19
CA THR A 166 10.53 13.03 1.50
C THR A 166 12.05 13.09 1.50
N THR A 167 12.57 14.30 1.31
CA THR A 167 13.99 14.62 1.49
C THR A 167 14.12 15.64 2.60
N PHE A 168 15.06 15.43 3.51
CA PHE A 168 15.30 16.33 4.63
C PHE A 168 16.78 16.36 4.97
N THR A 169 17.23 17.39 5.69
CA THR A 169 18.64 17.55 6.03
C THR A 169 18.98 16.78 7.30
N ALA A 170 20.14 16.09 7.30
CA ALA A 170 20.67 15.49 8.52
C ALA A 170 21.02 16.59 9.54
N SER A 171 20.26 16.65 10.63
CA SER A 171 20.61 17.45 11.79
C SER A 171 21.80 16.81 12.51
N GLY A 172 22.84 17.59 12.77
CA GLY A 172 23.96 17.10 13.59
C GLY A 172 23.50 16.71 14.99
N GLN A 173 24.31 15.92 15.69
CA GLN A 173 24.09 15.53 17.09
C GLN A 173 23.49 16.67 17.93
N PRO A 174 22.51 16.40 18.80
CA PRO A 174 22.23 17.29 19.92
C PRO A 174 23.44 17.37 20.86
#